data_AF-A0A9P7FEI9-F1
#
_entry.id   AF-A0A9P7FEI9-F1
#
_cell.length_a   1.000
_cell.length_b   1.000
_cell.length_c   1.000
_cell.angle_alpha   90.00
_cell.angle_beta   90.00
_cell.angle_gamma   90.00
#
_symmetry.space_group_name_H-M   'P 1'
#
loop_
_entity.id
_entity.type
_entity.pdbx_description
1 polymer ?
#
loop_
_entity_poly.entity_id
_entity_poly.type
_entity_poly.pdbx_seq_one_letter_code
_entity_poly.pdbx_strand_id
1 'polypeptide(L)'
;MGCAYLPHSQQLGMMAAVRNSTLKIEVPKIYGYKDLLPNDIGAEVVLMEKISGENLQDVWPTLTPDEELKVCSKLADLLLKLFNTRGNLICTDLLGTGIDTSTFSAILQEGQQNQNPNGLSPLILSRPFNEPPLDRMIPQFALSTNADYLTALCWRVGRLCGSAEDVIARARDTGFADNPLLTIEDMVQARETFRRLASIIPHHIGGFYIPGTLSREARDEAYSILQHRKFGVCHGDMQMYRFLIRFLPDKDGELRTPSSDVELVLCTGWEYAFRAPLWSCARMPLWLISRPILNEPISWDRQRQLRNVIYDMMNEPSRIENAREWIISHVYGRTERWFEGCASAHWMYSRNIEANLVDLKKYWGFWRPDIELPFQVGVEYTGQRQALSHGSADEPIIAPVTEELATPLLSASPLGILLGMGRS
;
A
#
# COMPACT_ATOMS: atom_id res chain seq x y z
N MET A 1 -26.76 -9.23 -10.97
CA MET A 1 -25.98 -8.13 -11.56
C MET A 1 -24.67 -8.05 -10.80
N GLY A 2 -23.63 -8.69 -11.36
CA GLY A 2 -22.33 -8.78 -10.73
C GLY A 2 -21.58 -7.48 -10.94
N CYS A 3 -21.23 -6.82 -9.83
CA CYS A 3 -20.18 -5.79 -9.81
C CYS A 3 -18.85 -6.54 -9.98
N ALA A 4 -18.59 -7.01 -11.21
CA ALA A 4 -17.26 -7.44 -11.59
C ALA A 4 -16.42 -6.15 -11.62
N TYR A 5 -15.39 -6.11 -10.78
CA TYR A 5 -14.47 -5.00 -10.70
C TYR A 5 -13.96 -4.70 -12.12
N LEU A 6 -13.93 -3.42 -12.48
CA LEU A 6 -13.45 -2.94 -13.77
C LEU A 6 -12.07 -2.32 -13.55
N PRO A 7 -10.97 -3.11 -13.53
CA PRO A 7 -9.59 -2.60 -13.45
C PRO A 7 -9.34 -1.44 -14.41
N HIS A 8 -9.96 -1.46 -15.59
CA HIS A 8 -9.72 -0.41 -16.57
C HIS A 8 -10.40 0.91 -16.18
N SER A 9 -11.59 0.92 -15.58
CA SER A 9 -12.19 2.16 -15.05
C SER A 9 -11.28 2.87 -14.02
N GLN A 10 -10.63 2.10 -13.14
CA GLN A 10 -9.66 2.62 -12.18
C GLN A 10 -8.42 3.19 -12.87
N GLN A 11 -7.89 2.44 -13.83
CA GLN A 11 -6.75 2.86 -14.65
C GLN A 11 -7.04 4.20 -15.35
N LEU A 12 -8.19 4.30 -16.03
CA LEU A 12 -8.61 5.49 -16.76
C LEU A 12 -8.74 6.71 -15.84
N GLY A 13 -9.40 6.52 -14.71
CA GLY A 13 -9.64 7.58 -13.73
C GLY A 13 -8.37 8.12 -13.10
N MET A 14 -7.47 7.23 -12.69
CA MET A 14 -6.19 7.62 -12.13
C MET A 14 -5.29 8.29 -13.16
N MET A 15 -5.25 7.77 -14.39
CA MET A 15 -4.51 8.41 -15.49
C MET A 15 -5.04 9.81 -15.78
N ALA A 16 -6.36 10.01 -15.78
CA ALA A 16 -6.95 11.33 -15.96
C ALA A 16 -6.60 12.29 -14.82
N ALA A 17 -6.69 11.83 -13.56
CA ALA A 17 -6.36 12.62 -12.39
C ALA A 17 -4.89 13.07 -12.38
N VAL A 18 -3.99 12.14 -12.73
CA VAL A 18 -2.54 12.38 -12.78
C VAL A 18 -2.16 13.27 -13.97
N ARG A 19 -2.76 13.07 -15.14
CA ARG A 19 -2.57 13.94 -16.32
C ARG A 19 -2.98 15.37 -16.06
N ASN A 20 -4.13 15.57 -15.41
CA ASN A 20 -4.68 16.89 -15.14
C ASN A 20 -3.98 17.61 -13.98
N SER A 21 -3.00 16.96 -13.33
CA SER A 21 -2.18 17.59 -12.30
C SER A 21 -1.26 18.66 -12.89
N THR A 22 -0.93 19.68 -12.09
CA THR A 22 0.00 20.74 -12.48
C THR A 22 1.44 20.24 -12.66
N LEU A 23 1.77 19.06 -12.14
CA LEU A 23 3.12 18.49 -12.07
C LEU A 23 3.52 17.71 -13.32
N LYS A 24 2.64 17.61 -14.33
CA LYS A 24 2.88 17.00 -15.65
C LYS A 24 3.56 15.64 -15.52
N ILE A 25 2.81 14.67 -15.00
CA ILE A 25 3.22 13.27 -14.98
C ILE A 25 2.80 12.65 -16.31
N GLU A 26 3.74 11.99 -16.98
CA GLU A 26 3.49 11.36 -18.27
C GLU A 26 2.66 10.08 -18.10
N VAL A 27 1.54 10.02 -18.83
CA VAL A 27 0.62 8.88 -18.88
C VAL A 27 0.06 8.75 -20.30
N PRO A 28 -0.18 7.52 -20.83
CA PRO A 28 -0.62 7.31 -22.21
C PRO A 28 -1.94 8.01 -22.52
N LYS A 29 -2.06 8.71 -23.67
CA LYS A 29 -3.36 9.24 -24.11
C LYS A 29 -4.38 8.11 -24.23
N ILE A 30 -5.60 8.39 -23.79
CA ILE A 30 -6.72 7.46 -23.92
C ILE A 30 -7.46 7.90 -25.18
N TYR A 31 -7.54 7.03 -26.17
CA TYR A 31 -8.24 7.30 -27.43
C TYR A 31 -9.70 6.83 -27.38
N GLY A 32 -9.98 5.79 -26.59
CA GLY A 32 -11.33 5.27 -26.44
C GLY A 32 -11.42 4.24 -25.32
N TYR A 33 -12.61 4.09 -24.80
CA TYR A 33 -12.97 3.08 -23.81
C TYR A 33 -14.33 2.50 -24.18
N LYS A 34 -14.46 1.18 -24.12
CA LYS A 34 -15.74 0.48 -24.29
C LYS A 34 -15.95 -0.40 -23.06
N ASP A 35 -16.84 0.07 -22.19
CA ASP A 35 -17.32 -0.70 -21.03
C ASP A 35 -18.39 -1.71 -21.45
N LEU A 36 -18.62 -2.68 -20.57
CA LEU A 36 -19.79 -3.54 -20.46
C LEU A 36 -20.08 -4.49 -21.63
N LEU A 37 -20.30 -5.75 -21.23
CA LEU A 37 -20.96 -6.75 -22.03
C LEU A 37 -22.48 -6.47 -22.13
N PRO A 38 -23.12 -6.74 -23.28
CA PRO A 38 -22.51 -7.23 -24.51
C PRO A 38 -22.05 -6.05 -25.40
N ASN A 39 -20.75 -6.02 -25.69
CA ASN A 39 -20.20 -5.23 -26.79
C ASN A 39 -19.65 -6.19 -27.85
N ASP A 40 -19.47 -5.71 -29.08
CA ASP A 40 -19.05 -6.56 -30.22
C ASP A 40 -17.67 -7.22 -30.04
N ILE A 41 -16.87 -6.78 -29.06
CA ILE A 41 -15.55 -7.32 -28.73
C ILE A 41 -15.67 -8.46 -27.71
N GLY A 42 -16.75 -8.51 -26.93
CA GLY A 42 -16.94 -9.49 -25.87
C GLY A 42 -16.07 -9.25 -24.62
N ALA A 43 -15.44 -8.07 -24.50
CA ALA A 43 -14.58 -7.72 -23.38
C ALA A 43 -14.58 -6.21 -23.11
N GLU A 44 -14.21 -5.82 -21.89
CA GLU A 44 -13.85 -4.44 -21.57
C GLU A 44 -12.54 -4.09 -22.29
N VAL A 45 -12.50 -2.97 -23.01
CA VAL A 45 -11.31 -2.57 -23.79
C VAL A 45 -11.02 -1.09 -23.61
N VAL A 46 -9.75 -0.78 -23.37
CA VAL A 46 -9.18 0.56 -23.44
C VAL A 46 -8.21 0.66 -24.60
N LEU A 47 -8.45 1.62 -25.49
CA LEU A 47 -7.50 2.00 -26.53
C LEU A 47 -6.65 3.17 -26.03
N MET A 48 -5.34 2.97 -25.98
CA MET A 48 -4.39 3.95 -25.47
C MET A 48 -3.20 4.18 -26.40
N GLU A 49 -2.52 5.30 -26.21
CA GLU A 49 -1.28 5.66 -26.88
C GLU A 49 -0.20 4.61 -26.64
N LYS A 50 0.39 4.12 -27.73
CA LYS A 50 1.59 3.29 -27.64
C LYS A 50 2.76 4.19 -27.28
N ILE A 51 3.29 4.01 -26.08
CA ILE A 51 4.48 4.72 -25.62
C ILE A 51 5.72 3.95 -26.09
N SER A 52 6.62 4.63 -26.79
CA SER A 52 7.90 4.09 -27.22
C SER A 52 8.88 4.09 -26.04
N GLY A 53 9.52 2.96 -25.79
CA GLY A 53 10.53 2.80 -24.75
C GLY A 53 10.86 1.32 -24.55
N GLU A 54 11.89 1.08 -23.74
CA GLU A 54 12.33 -0.25 -23.35
C GLU A 54 11.95 -0.51 -21.90
N ASN A 55 11.64 -1.77 -21.58
CA ASN A 55 11.29 -2.17 -20.23
C ASN A 55 12.53 -2.05 -19.32
N LEU A 56 12.39 -1.34 -18.20
CA LEU A 56 13.52 -1.11 -17.29
C LEU A 56 14.12 -2.41 -16.74
N GLN A 57 13.31 -3.43 -16.48
CA GLN A 57 13.79 -4.72 -15.98
C GLN A 57 14.73 -5.41 -16.98
N ASP A 58 14.40 -5.34 -18.27
CA ASP A 58 15.14 -6.02 -19.32
C ASP A 58 16.47 -5.31 -19.62
N VAL A 59 16.48 -3.98 -19.58
CA VAL A 59 17.66 -3.17 -19.89
C VAL A 59 18.56 -2.92 -18.68
N TRP A 60 18.07 -3.06 -17.45
CA TRP A 60 18.82 -2.79 -16.22
C TRP A 60 20.20 -3.45 -16.17
N PRO A 61 20.36 -4.74 -16.49
CA PRO A 61 21.67 -5.41 -16.45
C PRO A 61 22.70 -4.82 -17.43
N THR A 62 22.24 -4.05 -18.41
CA THR A 62 23.09 -3.40 -19.42
C THR A 62 23.39 -1.94 -19.09
N LEU A 63 22.79 -1.36 -18.05
CA LEU A 63 22.97 0.04 -17.71
C LEU A 63 24.37 0.28 -17.13
N THR A 64 25.00 1.36 -17.57
CA THR A 64 26.19 1.89 -16.93
C THR A 64 25.83 2.54 -15.58
N PRO A 65 26.77 2.71 -14.64
CA PRO A 65 26.50 3.40 -13.38
C PRO A 65 25.92 4.82 -13.54
N ASP A 66 26.34 5.54 -14.59
CA ASP A 66 25.84 6.87 -14.91
C ASP A 66 24.38 6.83 -15.43
N GLU A 67 24.03 5.83 -16.23
CA GLU A 67 22.65 5.61 -16.67
C GLU A 67 21.75 5.19 -15.50
N GLU A 68 22.22 4.31 -14.61
CA GLU A 68 21.49 3.95 -13.38
C GLU A 68 21.21 5.19 -12.52
N LEU A 69 22.19 6.09 -12.40
CA LEU A 69 22.04 7.36 -11.67
C LEU A 69 20.99 8.27 -12.32
N LYS A 70 20.99 8.37 -13.65
CA LYS A 70 19.97 9.13 -14.40
C LYS A 70 18.58 8.53 -14.22
N VAL A 71 18.43 7.20 -14.26
CA VAL A 71 17.16 6.52 -13.97
C VAL A 71 16.69 6.83 -12.54
N CYS A 72 17.58 6.74 -11.56
CA CYS A 72 17.28 7.06 -10.16
C CYS A 72 16.84 8.53 -9.99
N SER A 73 17.46 9.45 -10.72
CA SER A 73 17.08 10.86 -10.76
C SER A 73 15.66 11.07 -11.27
N LYS A 74 15.29 10.44 -12.39
CA LYS A 74 13.93 10.55 -12.95
C LYS A 74 12.89 9.83 -12.06
N LEU A 75 13.29 8.74 -11.41
CA LEU A 75 12.44 8.05 -10.44
C LEU A 75 12.16 8.93 -9.22
N ALA A 76 13.17 9.61 -8.67
CA ALA A 76 12.99 10.55 -7.58
C ALA A 76 12.00 11.66 -7.95
N ASP A 77 12.11 12.22 -9.17
CA ASP A 77 11.18 13.22 -9.68
C ASP A 77 9.75 12.66 -9.79
N LEU A 78 9.57 11.46 -10.33
CA LEU A 78 8.26 10.82 -10.41
C LEU A 78 7.63 10.62 -9.03
N LEU A 79 8.40 10.10 -8.05
CA LEU A 79 7.92 9.88 -6.69
C LEU A 79 7.47 11.19 -6.03
N LEU A 80 8.23 12.27 -6.20
CA LEU A 80 7.88 13.60 -5.71
C LEU A 80 6.65 14.17 -6.43
N LYS A 81 6.52 13.98 -7.73
CA LYS A 81 5.34 14.41 -8.50
C LYS A 81 4.08 13.67 -8.04
N LEU A 82 4.15 12.35 -7.84
CA LEU A 82 3.03 11.54 -7.34
C LEU A 82 2.61 11.97 -5.94
N PHE A 83 3.59 12.15 -5.04
CA PHE A 83 3.37 12.62 -3.67
C PHE A 83 2.71 14.00 -3.63
N ASN A 84 3.14 14.92 -4.49
CA ASN A 84 2.58 16.27 -4.56
C ASN A 84 1.30 16.40 -5.40
N THR A 85 0.88 15.34 -6.09
CA THR A 85 -0.44 15.27 -6.73
C THR A 85 -1.51 15.00 -5.67
N ARG A 86 -1.87 16.06 -4.94
CA ARG A 86 -2.72 15.98 -3.74
C ARG A 86 -4.22 16.07 -4.03
N GLY A 87 -5.01 15.35 -3.22
CA GLY A 87 -6.49 15.38 -3.24
C GLY A 87 -7.06 15.45 -1.83
N ASN A 88 -8.37 15.68 -1.71
CA ASN A 88 -9.06 15.79 -0.41
C ASN A 88 -9.56 14.45 0.15
N LEU A 89 -9.53 13.41 -0.69
CA LEU A 89 -10.08 12.11 -0.37
C LEU A 89 -9.04 11.01 -0.61
N ILE A 90 -9.14 9.95 0.18
CA ILE A 90 -8.47 8.68 0.01
C ILE A 90 -9.42 7.78 -0.79
N CYS A 91 -9.07 7.57 -2.06
CA CYS A 91 -9.87 6.83 -3.03
C CYS A 91 -9.05 6.52 -4.28
N THR A 92 -9.55 5.62 -5.11
CA THR A 92 -9.17 5.57 -6.52
C THR A 92 -10.00 6.63 -7.27
N ASP A 93 -9.33 7.60 -7.91
CA ASP A 93 -10.02 8.60 -8.73
C ASP A 93 -10.60 7.91 -9.97
N LEU A 94 -11.88 8.18 -10.27
CA LEU A 94 -12.58 7.67 -11.46
C LEU A 94 -12.88 8.81 -12.46
N LEU A 95 -12.18 9.95 -12.35
CA LEU A 95 -12.40 11.13 -13.19
C LEU A 95 -12.30 10.77 -14.68
N GLY A 96 -13.24 11.24 -15.49
CA GLY A 96 -13.26 10.97 -16.94
C GLY A 96 -13.91 9.65 -17.35
N THR A 97 -14.33 8.80 -16.40
CA THR A 97 -15.18 7.62 -16.69
C THR A 97 -16.68 7.96 -16.74
N GLY A 98 -17.05 9.21 -16.40
CA GLY A 98 -18.44 9.62 -16.19
C GLY A 98 -18.99 9.24 -14.81
N ILE A 99 -18.19 8.59 -13.96
CA ILE A 99 -18.53 8.27 -12.57
C ILE A 99 -18.10 9.44 -11.66
N ASP A 100 -19.06 10.15 -11.06
CA ASP A 100 -18.78 11.24 -10.11
C ASP A 100 -18.33 10.69 -8.75
N THR A 101 -17.07 10.93 -8.39
CA THR A 101 -16.48 10.48 -7.13
C THR A 101 -16.60 11.51 -5.99
N SER A 102 -17.03 12.74 -6.29
CA SER A 102 -16.91 13.89 -5.39
C SER A 102 -18.08 14.08 -4.43
N THR A 103 -19.22 13.45 -4.71
CA THR A 103 -20.52 13.74 -4.04
C THR A 103 -20.79 12.91 -2.76
N PHE A 104 -19.84 12.08 -2.29
CA PHE A 104 -20.15 10.95 -1.39
C PHE A 104 -19.53 11.00 0.01
N SER A 105 -19.03 12.16 0.46
CA SER A 105 -18.26 12.28 1.72
C SER A 105 -19.09 12.23 3.04
N ALA A 106 -20.29 11.64 3.06
CA ALA A 106 -21.15 11.61 4.25
C ALA A 106 -21.22 10.22 4.90
N ILE A 107 -20.34 10.02 5.89
CA ILE A 107 -20.50 9.25 7.14
C ILE A 107 -21.73 8.32 7.22
N LEU A 108 -21.50 7.00 7.26
CA LEU A 108 -22.40 6.05 7.88
C LEU A 108 -21.67 5.37 9.06
N GLN A 109 -21.99 5.83 10.27
CA GLN A 109 -21.73 5.09 11.50
C GLN A 109 -22.61 3.83 11.51
N GLU A 110 -22.05 2.69 11.93
CA GLU A 110 -22.76 1.43 12.12
C GLU A 110 -24.00 1.65 13.01
N GLY A 111 -25.19 1.67 12.40
CA GLY A 111 -26.45 1.91 13.08
C GLY A 111 -27.62 2.34 12.17
N GLN A 112 -27.35 2.87 10.98
CA GLN A 112 -28.40 3.27 10.02
C GLN A 112 -28.30 2.50 8.71
N GLN A 113 -28.51 1.19 8.75
CA GLN A 113 -28.53 0.35 7.54
C GLN A 113 -29.83 0.41 6.72
N ASN A 114 -30.86 1.14 7.14
CA ASN A 114 -32.16 1.12 6.47
C ASN A 114 -32.62 2.52 6.07
N GLN A 115 -32.07 3.03 4.97
CA GLN A 115 -32.76 3.75 3.89
C GLN A 115 -31.70 4.33 2.96
N ASN A 116 -31.66 3.84 1.73
CA ASN A 116 -30.80 4.38 0.68
C ASN A 116 -31.73 5.01 -0.39
N PRO A 117 -32.08 6.33 -0.30
CA PRO A 117 -33.09 6.91 -1.18
C PRO A 117 -32.55 7.36 -2.54
N ASN A 118 -31.24 7.45 -2.77
CA ASN A 118 -30.69 8.35 -3.79
C ASN A 118 -29.67 7.77 -4.79
N GLY A 119 -29.68 6.46 -5.09
CA GLY A 119 -28.97 5.94 -6.27
C GLY A 119 -27.45 6.22 -6.30
N LEU A 120 -26.80 6.08 -5.14
CA LEU A 120 -25.39 6.39 -4.92
C LEU A 120 -24.51 5.14 -5.16
N SER A 121 -23.58 5.19 -6.12
CA SER A 121 -22.61 4.11 -6.43
C SER A 121 -21.43 4.06 -5.46
N PRO A 122 -21.04 2.87 -4.98
CA PRO A 122 -19.90 2.68 -4.09
C PRO A 122 -18.56 2.89 -4.83
N LEU A 123 -17.65 3.67 -4.23
CA LEU A 123 -16.30 3.91 -4.76
C LEU A 123 -15.31 2.87 -4.22
N ILE A 124 -14.18 2.66 -4.91
CA ILE A 124 -13.19 1.64 -4.54
C ILE A 124 -12.09 2.27 -3.70
N LEU A 125 -11.84 1.71 -2.50
CA LEU A 125 -10.62 2.03 -1.75
C LEU A 125 -9.43 1.25 -2.32
N SER A 126 -8.30 1.91 -2.27
CA SER A 126 -6.97 1.45 -2.64
C SER A 126 -6.50 0.10 -2.10
N ARG A 127 -6.01 -0.82 -2.97
CA ARG A 127 -5.26 -2.09 -2.75
C ARG A 127 -5.97 -3.37 -2.27
N PRO A 128 -6.86 -3.44 -1.27
CA PRO A 128 -7.26 -4.72 -0.69
C PRO A 128 -8.45 -5.35 -1.38
N PHE A 129 -9.00 -4.76 -2.45
CA PHE A 129 -10.12 -5.37 -3.18
C PHE A 129 -9.70 -6.14 -4.42
N ASN A 130 -8.40 -6.38 -4.61
CA ASN A 130 -7.93 -7.09 -5.81
C ASN A 130 -7.79 -8.60 -5.58
N GLU A 131 -7.90 -9.06 -4.32
CA GLU A 131 -7.77 -10.47 -3.96
C GLU A 131 -9.15 -11.05 -3.59
N PRO A 132 -9.52 -12.23 -4.11
CA PRO A 132 -10.75 -12.89 -3.71
C PRO A 132 -10.76 -13.32 -2.25
N PRO A 133 -11.96 -13.40 -1.63
CA PRO A 133 -13.26 -12.84 -2.01
C PRO A 133 -13.45 -11.32 -1.83
N LEU A 134 -12.45 -10.55 -1.41
CA LEU A 134 -12.61 -9.09 -1.22
C LEU A 134 -12.96 -8.39 -2.54
N ASP A 135 -12.45 -8.91 -3.65
CA ASP A 135 -12.79 -8.53 -5.03
C ASP A 135 -14.26 -8.74 -5.44
N ARG A 136 -15.11 -9.28 -4.57
CA ARG A 136 -16.56 -9.42 -4.81
C ARG A 136 -17.38 -8.59 -3.85
N MET A 137 -16.73 -7.90 -2.92
CA MET A 137 -17.42 -7.08 -1.95
C MET A 137 -17.87 -5.76 -2.56
N ILE A 138 -18.93 -5.20 -1.98
CA ILE A 138 -19.36 -3.83 -2.26
C ILE A 138 -18.18 -2.89 -1.91
N PRO A 139 -17.73 -2.07 -2.88
CA PRO A 139 -16.69 -1.08 -2.65
C PRO A 139 -17.01 -0.13 -1.49
N GLN A 140 -15.99 0.45 -0.85
CA GLN A 140 -16.15 1.35 0.29
C GLN A 140 -16.02 2.82 -0.12
N PHE A 141 -16.87 3.68 0.44
CA PHE A 141 -16.84 5.12 0.17
C PHE A 141 -15.45 5.74 0.39
N ALA A 142 -15.19 6.80 -0.36
CA ALA A 142 -13.99 7.61 -0.22
C ALA A 142 -13.88 8.19 1.20
N LEU A 143 -12.65 8.27 1.72
CA LEU A 143 -12.39 8.64 3.11
C LEU A 143 -11.63 9.95 3.19
N SER A 144 -11.85 10.73 4.24
CA SER A 144 -11.26 12.07 4.38
C SER A 144 -10.25 12.18 5.53
N THR A 145 -10.02 11.09 6.28
CA THR A 145 -9.08 11.07 7.41
C THR A 145 -8.22 9.80 7.43
N ASN A 146 -7.01 9.90 8.01
CA ASN A 146 -6.12 8.76 8.21
C ASN A 146 -6.73 7.69 9.15
N ALA A 147 -7.50 8.13 10.14
CA ALA A 147 -8.15 7.25 11.10
C ALA A 147 -9.23 6.40 10.41
N ASP A 148 -10.10 7.05 9.64
CA ASP A 148 -11.15 6.36 8.89
C ASP A 148 -10.53 5.41 7.87
N TYR A 149 -9.44 5.81 7.22
CA TYR A 149 -8.68 4.96 6.32
C TYR A 149 -8.22 3.66 6.96
N LEU A 150 -7.46 3.74 8.04
CA LEU A 150 -6.98 2.54 8.75
C LEU A 150 -8.15 1.72 9.34
N THR A 151 -9.22 2.39 9.76
CA THR A 151 -10.42 1.74 10.31
C THR A 151 -11.10 0.94 9.21
N ALA A 152 -11.41 1.57 8.09
CA ALA A 152 -11.90 0.94 6.87
C ALA A 152 -11.04 -0.24 6.44
N LEU A 153 -9.71 -0.13 6.58
CA LEU A 153 -8.81 -1.25 6.34
C LEU A 153 -9.09 -2.43 7.27
N CYS A 154 -9.18 -2.21 8.57
CA CYS A 154 -9.39 -3.27 9.57
C CYS A 154 -10.79 -3.91 9.49
N TRP A 155 -11.82 -3.10 9.26
CA TRP A 155 -13.22 -3.56 9.25
C TRP A 155 -13.59 -4.40 8.02
N ARG A 156 -12.72 -4.48 7.01
CA ARG A 156 -12.92 -5.37 5.84
C ARG A 156 -13.17 -6.82 6.23
N VAL A 157 -12.37 -7.34 7.16
CA VAL A 157 -12.51 -8.72 7.64
C VAL A 157 -13.83 -8.91 8.37
N GLY A 158 -14.28 -7.90 9.13
CA GLY A 158 -15.59 -7.91 9.77
C GLY A 158 -16.74 -8.07 8.76
N ARG A 159 -16.66 -7.38 7.62
CA ARG A 159 -17.65 -7.50 6.54
C ARG A 159 -17.58 -8.85 5.81
N LEU A 160 -16.38 -9.43 5.65
CA LEU A 160 -16.21 -10.80 5.13
C LEU A 160 -16.70 -11.89 6.08
N CYS A 161 -16.71 -11.63 7.39
CA CYS A 161 -17.05 -12.60 8.43
C CYS A 161 -18.42 -12.32 9.06
N GLY A 162 -19.31 -11.63 8.35
CA GLY A 162 -20.66 -11.29 8.82
C GLY A 162 -21.50 -12.53 9.15
N SER A 163 -22.66 -12.32 9.80
CA SER A 163 -23.50 -13.39 10.38
C SER A 163 -24.26 -14.27 9.37
N ALA A 164 -24.09 -14.06 8.07
CA ALA A 164 -24.67 -14.96 7.07
C ALA A 164 -23.72 -16.16 6.87
N GLU A 165 -24.22 -17.38 7.07
CA GLU A 165 -23.44 -18.62 6.91
C GLU A 165 -22.74 -18.68 5.53
N ASP A 166 -23.40 -18.19 4.48
CA ASP A 166 -22.87 -18.09 3.11
C ASP A 166 -21.65 -17.15 2.98
N VAL A 167 -21.55 -16.15 3.83
CA VAL A 167 -20.46 -15.17 3.84
C VAL A 167 -19.24 -15.79 4.52
N ILE A 168 -19.44 -16.52 5.62
CA ILE A 168 -18.39 -17.30 6.27
C ILE A 168 -17.87 -18.40 5.34
N ALA A 169 -18.75 -19.13 4.64
CA ALA A 169 -18.33 -20.17 3.71
C ALA A 169 -17.42 -19.63 2.59
N ARG A 170 -17.73 -18.44 2.05
CA ARG A 170 -16.90 -17.77 1.04
C ARG A 170 -15.58 -17.24 1.60
N ALA A 171 -15.58 -16.72 2.83
CA ALA A 171 -14.38 -16.17 3.45
C ALA A 171 -13.34 -17.24 3.83
N ARG A 172 -13.75 -18.51 3.90
CA ARG A 172 -12.85 -19.66 4.11
C ARG A 172 -12.05 -20.01 2.86
N ASP A 173 -12.59 -19.70 1.69
CA ASP A 173 -11.85 -19.80 0.42
C ASP A 173 -10.95 -18.57 0.30
N THR A 174 -9.65 -18.79 0.35
CA THR A 174 -8.66 -17.71 0.24
C THR A 174 -8.39 -17.30 -1.20
N GLY A 175 -8.99 -17.96 -2.19
CA GLY A 175 -8.75 -17.71 -3.62
C GLY A 175 -7.37 -18.16 -4.13
N PHE A 176 -6.56 -18.80 -3.28
CA PHE A 176 -5.24 -19.33 -3.63
C PHE A 176 -5.34 -20.84 -3.82
N ALA A 177 -5.03 -21.32 -5.04
CA ALA A 177 -5.25 -22.72 -5.43
C ALA A 177 -4.56 -23.74 -4.51
N ASP A 178 -3.41 -23.38 -3.95
CA ASP A 178 -2.59 -24.28 -3.12
C ASP A 178 -2.94 -24.22 -1.62
N ASN A 179 -3.81 -23.30 -1.19
CA ASN A 179 -4.14 -23.14 0.22
C ASN A 179 -5.41 -23.93 0.58
N PRO A 180 -5.38 -24.71 1.68
CA PRO A 180 -6.59 -25.36 2.16
C PRO A 180 -7.61 -24.32 2.62
N LEU A 181 -8.90 -24.70 2.58
CA LEU A 181 -9.97 -23.88 3.15
C LEU A 181 -9.68 -23.60 4.63
N LEU A 182 -9.80 -22.34 5.03
CA LEU A 182 -9.63 -21.95 6.42
C LEU A 182 -10.68 -22.65 7.31
N THR A 183 -10.32 -22.95 8.54
CA THR A 183 -11.28 -23.49 9.52
C THR A 183 -12.17 -22.38 10.08
N ILE A 184 -13.27 -22.74 10.75
CA ILE A 184 -14.09 -21.75 11.47
C ILE A 184 -13.24 -21.04 12.54
N GLU A 185 -12.35 -21.77 13.19
CA GLU A 185 -11.45 -21.21 14.19
C GLU A 185 -10.50 -20.17 13.59
N ASP A 186 -9.93 -20.44 12.41
CA ASP A 186 -9.08 -19.48 11.70
C ASP A 186 -9.83 -18.20 11.36
N MET A 187 -11.11 -18.31 10.96
CA MET A 187 -11.95 -17.13 10.68
C MET A 187 -12.26 -16.32 11.94
N VAL A 188 -12.54 -16.99 13.07
CA VAL A 188 -12.73 -16.33 14.37
C VAL A 188 -11.45 -15.60 14.79
N GLN A 189 -10.29 -16.26 14.66
CA GLN A 189 -8.99 -15.67 14.97
C GLN A 189 -8.69 -14.47 14.06
N ALA A 190 -8.95 -14.57 12.75
CA ALA A 190 -8.76 -13.47 11.82
C ALA A 190 -9.63 -12.27 12.19
N ARG A 191 -10.92 -12.48 12.49
CA ARG A 191 -11.82 -11.41 12.93
C ARG A 191 -11.33 -10.73 14.20
N GLU A 192 -10.88 -11.51 15.18
CA GLU A 192 -10.34 -10.97 16.43
C GLU A 192 -9.04 -10.18 16.22
N THR A 193 -8.12 -10.71 15.41
CA THR A 193 -6.85 -10.06 15.03
C THR A 193 -7.13 -8.66 14.45
N PHE A 194 -8.04 -8.57 13.49
CA PHE A 194 -8.36 -7.30 12.82
C PHE A 194 -9.18 -6.34 13.70
N ARG A 195 -10.01 -6.85 14.61
CA ARG A 195 -10.67 -6.02 15.64
C ARG A 195 -9.65 -5.40 16.58
N ARG A 196 -8.66 -6.17 17.01
CA ARG A 196 -7.55 -5.68 17.86
C ARG A 196 -6.70 -4.64 17.12
N LEU A 197 -6.38 -4.87 15.85
CA LEU A 197 -5.77 -3.84 14.99
C LEU A 197 -6.60 -2.55 14.99
N ALA A 198 -7.92 -2.65 14.80
CA ALA A 198 -8.77 -1.45 14.78
C ALA A 198 -8.70 -0.66 16.11
N SER A 199 -8.61 -1.35 17.25
CA SER A 199 -8.54 -0.72 18.57
C SER A 199 -7.27 0.13 18.79
N ILE A 200 -6.18 -0.14 18.06
CA ILE A 200 -4.92 0.62 18.20
C ILE A 200 -4.84 1.85 17.29
N ILE A 201 -5.79 2.03 16.38
CA ILE A 201 -5.73 3.12 15.39
C ILE A 201 -5.60 4.50 16.03
N PRO A 202 -6.36 4.87 17.09
CA PRO A 202 -6.22 6.18 17.75
C PRO A 202 -4.81 6.43 18.30
N HIS A 203 -4.07 5.35 18.55
CA HIS A 203 -2.73 5.30 19.11
C HIS A 203 -1.63 5.17 18.05
N HIS A 204 -2.00 5.01 16.78
CA HIS A 204 -1.07 4.84 15.66
C HIS A 204 -1.10 5.97 14.67
N ILE A 205 -2.17 6.76 14.66
CA ILE A 205 -2.28 7.90 13.76
C ILE A 205 -1.53 9.12 14.32
N GLY A 206 -0.95 9.87 13.40
CA GLY A 206 -0.56 11.24 13.65
C GLY A 206 0.72 11.39 14.44
N GLY A 207 1.77 10.65 14.07
CA GLY A 207 3.11 10.93 14.56
C GLY A 207 3.36 10.49 16.00
N PHE A 208 2.57 9.55 16.51
CA PHE A 208 2.73 8.99 17.86
C PHE A 208 4.16 8.50 18.16
N TYR A 209 4.87 8.07 17.12
CA TYR A 209 6.23 7.54 17.13
C TYR A 209 7.33 8.58 16.88
N ILE A 210 6.97 9.86 16.75
CA ILE A 210 7.97 10.91 16.56
C ILE A 210 8.87 10.97 17.80
N PRO A 211 10.20 10.87 17.65
CA PRO A 211 11.12 10.88 18.79
C PRO A 211 10.99 12.14 19.63
N GLY A 212 10.92 11.98 20.95
CA GLY A 212 10.96 13.11 21.89
C GLY A 212 12.29 13.87 21.88
N THR A 213 13.34 13.31 21.29
CA THR A 213 14.67 13.92 21.13
C THR A 213 14.72 15.01 20.07
N LEU A 214 13.72 15.10 19.20
CA LEU A 214 13.62 16.19 18.22
C LEU A 214 13.26 17.52 18.89
N SER A 215 13.69 18.62 18.28
CA SER A 215 13.26 19.97 18.71
C SER A 215 11.73 20.08 18.62
N ARG A 216 11.15 21.02 19.37
CA ARG A 216 9.69 21.22 19.36
C ARG A 216 9.20 21.56 17.95
N GLU A 217 9.92 22.42 17.24
CA GLU A 217 9.61 22.87 15.89
C GLU A 217 9.62 21.70 14.90
N ALA A 218 10.65 20.84 14.96
CA ALA A 218 10.75 19.67 14.10
C ALA A 218 9.63 18.64 14.39
N ARG A 219 9.22 18.49 15.66
CA ARG A 219 8.08 17.64 16.02
C ARG A 219 6.78 18.20 15.50
N ASP A 220 6.52 19.49 15.70
CA ASP A 220 5.29 20.15 15.24
C ASP A 220 5.16 20.07 13.71
N GLU A 221 6.27 20.25 12.99
CA GLU A 221 6.34 20.06 11.53
C GLU A 221 6.00 18.60 11.14
N ALA A 222 6.66 17.62 11.77
CA ALA A 222 6.40 16.21 11.50
C ALA A 222 4.95 15.81 11.81
N TYR A 223 4.38 16.30 12.93
CA TYR A 223 2.96 16.10 13.26
C TYR A 223 2.04 16.66 12.18
N SER A 224 2.29 17.89 11.74
CA SER A 224 1.49 18.55 10.70
C SER A 224 1.48 17.75 9.39
N ILE A 225 2.64 17.23 8.98
CA ILE A 225 2.80 16.45 7.74
C ILE A 225 2.17 15.06 7.86
N LEU A 226 2.39 14.35 8.97
CA LEU A 226 1.83 13.00 9.15
C LEU A 226 0.31 13.01 9.34
N GLN A 227 -0.27 14.11 9.82
CA GLN A 227 -1.72 14.32 9.98
C GLN A 227 -2.35 15.13 8.84
N HIS A 228 -1.60 15.36 7.75
CA HIS A 228 -2.05 16.22 6.68
C HIS A 228 -3.38 15.74 6.07
N ARG A 229 -4.32 16.66 5.84
CA ARG A 229 -5.68 16.37 5.31
C ARG A 229 -5.75 16.34 3.78
N LYS A 230 -4.60 16.20 3.14
CA LYS A 230 -4.50 16.03 1.70
C LYS A 230 -3.70 14.78 1.44
N PHE A 231 -4.11 14.06 0.41
CA PHE A 231 -3.68 12.70 0.12
C PHE A 231 -2.98 12.68 -1.22
N GLY A 232 -1.74 12.21 -1.23
CA GLY A 232 -0.93 12.07 -2.45
C GLY A 232 -1.35 10.87 -3.27
N VAL A 233 -0.76 10.68 -4.44
CA VAL A 233 -0.94 9.44 -5.23
C VAL A 233 0.07 8.40 -4.78
N CYS A 234 -0.42 7.24 -4.35
CA CYS A 234 0.38 6.05 -4.06
C CYS A 234 0.25 5.08 -5.24
N HIS A 235 1.37 4.70 -5.86
CA HIS A 235 1.38 3.68 -6.88
C HIS A 235 1.64 2.31 -6.26
N GLY A 236 0.67 1.41 -6.41
CA GLY A 236 0.64 0.12 -5.75
C GLY A 236 1.80 -0.81 -6.13
N ASP A 237 2.07 -0.83 -7.42
CA ASP A 237 2.94 -1.76 -8.08
C ASP A 237 4.03 -0.98 -8.83
N MET A 238 5.16 -0.73 -8.19
CA MET A 238 6.32 -0.05 -8.80
C MET A 238 7.46 -1.04 -9.02
N GLN A 239 7.18 -2.22 -9.58
CA GLN A 239 8.24 -3.15 -10.01
C GLN A 239 9.00 -2.58 -11.21
N MET A 240 10.21 -3.07 -11.47
CA MET A 240 11.05 -2.58 -12.58
C MET A 240 10.32 -2.70 -13.93
N TYR A 241 9.60 -3.80 -14.16
CA TYR A 241 8.85 -4.00 -15.40
C TYR A 241 7.70 -3.02 -15.64
N ARG A 242 7.34 -2.20 -14.64
CA ARG A 242 6.33 -1.16 -14.80
C ARG A 242 6.89 0.11 -15.43
N PHE A 243 8.20 0.26 -15.47
CA PHE A 243 8.86 1.45 -15.99
C PHE A 243 9.33 1.24 -17.42
N LEU A 244 9.00 2.21 -18.28
CA LEU A 244 9.58 2.32 -19.62
C LEU A 244 10.62 3.44 -19.62
N ILE A 245 11.79 3.14 -20.15
CA ILE A 245 12.86 4.13 -20.34
C ILE A 245 13.14 4.36 -21.83
N ARG A 246 13.64 5.55 -22.14
CA ARG A 246 14.13 5.91 -23.47
C ARG A 246 15.48 6.58 -23.32
N PHE A 247 16.45 6.11 -24.09
CA PHE A 247 17.73 6.77 -24.24
C PHE A 247 17.58 7.88 -25.25
N LEU A 248 17.98 9.10 -24.87
CA LEU A 248 17.99 10.24 -25.76
C LEU A 248 19.36 10.32 -26.45
N PRO A 249 19.40 10.57 -27.76
CA PRO A 249 20.67 10.76 -28.45
C PRO A 249 21.38 11.97 -27.86
N ASP A 250 22.72 11.93 -27.85
CA ASP A 250 23.51 13.09 -27.51
C ASP A 250 23.50 14.13 -28.64
N LYS A 251 24.34 15.15 -28.53
CA LYS A 251 24.42 16.25 -29.52
C LYS A 251 24.86 15.77 -30.91
N ASP A 252 25.56 14.64 -30.98
CA ASP A 252 26.08 14.07 -32.21
C ASP A 252 25.14 13.00 -32.80
N GLY A 253 24.02 12.71 -32.12
CA GLY A 253 23.03 11.73 -32.55
C GLY A 253 23.28 10.32 -32.03
N GLU A 254 24.35 10.13 -31.25
CA GLU A 254 24.75 8.82 -30.73
C GLU A 254 23.94 8.47 -29.46
N LEU A 255 23.55 7.20 -29.34
CA LEU A 255 22.81 6.70 -28.19
C LEU A 255 23.75 6.09 -27.16
N ARG A 256 23.36 6.17 -25.88
CA ARG A 256 24.06 5.56 -24.74
C ARG A 256 25.51 6.01 -24.56
N THR A 257 25.82 7.25 -24.92
CA THR A 257 27.07 7.91 -24.55
C THR A 257 26.96 8.47 -23.12
N PRO A 258 28.07 8.78 -22.42
CA PRO A 258 28.02 9.41 -21.10
C PRO A 258 27.22 10.73 -21.10
N SER A 259 27.18 11.43 -22.24
CA SER A 259 26.39 12.64 -22.46
C SER A 259 24.92 12.39 -22.85
N SER A 260 24.55 11.19 -23.30
CA SER A 260 23.15 10.83 -23.58
C SER A 260 22.31 10.93 -22.31
N ASP A 261 21.14 11.57 -22.37
CA ASP A 261 20.21 11.57 -21.23
C ASP A 261 19.35 10.30 -21.23
N VAL A 262 18.83 9.94 -20.06
CA VAL A 262 17.84 8.87 -19.92
C VAL A 262 16.52 9.50 -19.50
N GLU A 263 15.48 9.20 -20.25
CA GLU A 263 14.13 9.63 -19.93
C GLU A 263 13.34 8.46 -19.35
N LEU A 264 12.73 8.69 -18.18
CA LEU A 264 11.71 7.79 -17.65
C LEU A 264 10.38 8.18 -18.27
N VAL A 265 10.01 7.47 -19.33
CA VAL A 265 8.88 7.84 -20.19
C VAL A 265 7.55 7.54 -19.53
N LEU A 266 7.47 6.45 -18.76
CA LEU A 266 6.20 6.03 -18.17
C LEU A 266 6.36 5.08 -16.99
N CYS A 267 5.48 5.23 -15.99
CA CYS A 267 5.07 4.17 -15.09
C CYS A 267 3.73 3.59 -15.58
N THR A 268 3.65 2.29 -15.83
CA THR A 268 2.42 1.57 -16.20
C THR A 268 1.72 1.01 -14.95
N GLY A 269 0.54 0.42 -15.10
CA GLY A 269 -0.17 -0.20 -13.97
C GLY A 269 -0.99 0.79 -13.14
N TRP A 270 -1.58 1.81 -13.77
CA TRP A 270 -2.35 2.85 -13.05
C TRP A 270 -3.61 2.33 -12.37
N GLU A 271 -4.08 1.11 -12.71
CA GLU A 271 -5.09 0.36 -11.96
C GLU A 271 -4.66 0.03 -10.52
N TYR A 272 -3.36 0.10 -10.22
CA TYR A 272 -2.81 -0.05 -8.87
C TYR A 272 -2.57 1.28 -8.16
N ALA A 273 -2.85 2.40 -8.81
CA ALA A 273 -2.67 3.73 -8.23
C ALA A 273 -3.93 4.20 -7.50
N PHE A 274 -3.74 5.00 -6.45
CA PHE A 274 -4.83 5.52 -5.63
C PHE A 274 -4.35 6.70 -4.77
N ARG A 275 -5.28 7.45 -4.19
CA ARG A 275 -4.96 8.47 -3.19
C ARG A 275 -4.81 7.86 -1.81
N ALA A 276 -3.76 8.23 -1.09
CA ALA A 276 -3.46 7.69 0.24
C ALA A 276 -2.89 8.77 1.17
N PRO A 277 -2.83 8.51 2.50
CA PRO A 277 -2.06 9.32 3.43
C PRO A 277 -0.63 9.58 2.92
N LEU A 278 -0.08 10.76 3.18
CA LEU A 278 1.25 11.14 2.68
C LEU A 278 2.34 10.14 3.09
N TRP A 279 2.28 9.64 4.33
CA TRP A 279 3.17 8.58 4.80
C TRP A 279 2.99 7.28 4.02
N SER A 280 1.81 6.94 3.52
CA SER A 280 1.59 5.77 2.65
C SER A 280 2.18 5.98 1.26
N CYS A 281 2.06 7.19 0.71
CA CYS A 281 2.65 7.58 -0.59
C CYS A 281 4.17 7.65 -0.56
N ALA A 282 4.79 7.92 0.60
CA ALA A 282 6.23 8.06 0.75
C ALA A 282 6.97 6.71 0.79
N ARG A 283 6.79 5.90 -0.26
CA ARG A 283 7.39 4.57 -0.43
C ARG A 283 8.44 4.57 -1.53
N MET A 284 9.53 3.84 -1.29
CA MET A 284 10.45 3.46 -2.35
C MET A 284 9.83 2.32 -3.18
N PRO A 285 10.17 2.20 -4.47
CA PRO A 285 9.86 1.03 -5.27
C PRO A 285 10.31 -0.28 -4.60
N LEU A 286 9.53 -1.35 -4.77
CA LEU A 286 9.77 -2.60 -4.05
C LEU A 286 11.11 -3.27 -4.40
N TRP A 287 11.61 -3.08 -5.62
CA TRP A 287 12.92 -3.59 -6.07
C TRP A 287 14.11 -2.82 -5.48
N LEU A 288 13.85 -1.69 -4.81
CA LEU A 288 14.84 -0.96 -4.02
C LEU A 288 14.73 -1.29 -2.53
N ILE A 289 13.84 -2.18 -2.09
CA ILE A 289 13.65 -2.55 -0.69
C ILE A 289 14.12 -4.00 -0.51
N SER A 290 14.70 -4.31 0.66
CA SER A 290 15.16 -5.67 0.96
C SER A 290 13.98 -6.62 0.91
N ARG A 291 14.06 -7.64 0.05
CA ARG A 291 13.09 -8.72 0.05
C ARG A 291 13.82 -10.06 0.01
N PRO A 292 13.29 -11.09 0.70
CA PRO A 292 13.80 -12.43 0.59
C PRO A 292 13.31 -13.07 -0.72
N ILE A 293 13.72 -12.53 -1.88
CA ILE A 293 13.37 -13.08 -3.19
C ILE A 293 14.57 -13.83 -3.74
N LEU A 294 14.34 -15.06 -4.18
CA LEU A 294 15.36 -15.85 -4.87
C LEU A 294 15.67 -15.15 -6.21
N ASN A 295 16.95 -14.85 -6.46
CA ASN A 295 17.44 -14.18 -7.69
C ASN A 295 17.00 -12.71 -7.84
N GLU A 296 17.21 -11.88 -6.82
CA GLU A 296 17.06 -10.43 -7.00
C GLU A 296 18.03 -9.90 -8.08
N PRO A 297 17.54 -9.06 -9.02
CA PRO A 297 18.36 -8.57 -10.14
C PRO A 297 19.46 -7.61 -9.69
N ILE A 298 19.33 -7.04 -8.49
CA ILE A 298 20.23 -6.03 -7.94
C ILE A 298 20.65 -6.50 -6.55
N SER A 299 21.96 -6.54 -6.28
CA SER A 299 22.47 -6.92 -4.98
C SER A 299 22.01 -5.98 -3.87
N TRP A 300 21.93 -6.48 -2.64
CA TRP A 300 21.49 -5.68 -1.48
C TRP A 300 22.31 -4.40 -1.28
N ASP A 301 23.63 -4.49 -1.42
CA ASP A 301 24.52 -3.34 -1.28
C ASP A 301 24.25 -2.30 -2.37
N ARG A 302 24.00 -2.74 -3.61
CA ARG A 302 23.66 -1.83 -4.70
C ARG A 302 22.28 -1.20 -4.50
N GLN A 303 21.27 -1.95 -4.06
CA GLN A 303 19.96 -1.38 -3.69
C GLN A 303 20.10 -0.31 -2.60
N ARG A 304 20.96 -0.54 -1.60
CA ARG A 304 21.25 0.46 -0.55
C ARG A 304 21.86 1.74 -1.12
N GLN A 305 22.85 1.61 -2.01
CA GLN A 305 23.46 2.76 -2.68
C GLN A 305 22.43 3.55 -3.48
N LEU A 306 21.61 2.87 -4.29
CA LEU A 306 20.58 3.52 -5.12
C LEU A 306 19.51 4.20 -4.26
N ARG A 307 19.08 3.59 -3.14
CA ARG A 307 18.18 4.23 -2.17
C ARG A 307 18.77 5.52 -1.60
N ASN A 308 20.05 5.51 -1.22
CA ASN A 308 20.71 6.70 -0.68
C ASN A 308 20.76 7.80 -1.73
N VAL A 309 21.11 7.47 -2.97
CA VAL A 309 21.11 8.41 -4.10
C VAL A 309 19.74 9.06 -4.30
N ILE A 310 18.66 8.26 -4.35
CA ILE A 310 17.30 8.79 -4.48
C ILE A 310 16.95 9.66 -3.27
N TYR A 311 17.31 9.23 -2.06
CA TYR A 311 17.07 10.00 -0.85
C TYR A 311 17.77 11.36 -0.88
N ASP A 312 19.04 11.39 -1.28
CA ASP A 312 19.83 12.63 -1.40
C ASP A 312 19.21 13.57 -2.45
N MET A 313 18.78 13.02 -3.59
CA MET A 313 18.07 13.77 -4.62
C MET A 313 16.73 14.33 -4.12
N MET A 314 15.98 13.55 -3.34
CA MET A 314 14.70 13.99 -2.76
C MET A 314 14.87 15.02 -1.63
N ASN A 315 16.05 15.07 -1.02
CA ASN A 315 16.38 16.06 0.00
C ASN A 315 16.89 17.38 -0.60
N GLU A 316 17.04 17.47 -1.92
CA GLU A 316 17.48 18.68 -2.61
C GLU A 316 16.35 19.74 -2.65
N PRO A 317 16.49 20.92 -1.99
CA PRO A 317 15.40 21.90 -1.86
C PRO A 317 14.93 22.52 -3.19
N SER A 318 15.73 22.42 -4.24
CA SER A 318 15.53 23.08 -5.54
C SER A 318 14.60 22.33 -6.49
N ARG A 319 14.36 21.01 -6.27
CA ARG A 319 13.69 20.17 -7.26
C ARG A 319 12.19 20.41 -7.36
N ILE A 320 11.47 20.13 -6.28
CA ILE A 320 10.00 20.19 -6.24
C ILE A 320 9.58 20.71 -4.86
N GLU A 321 8.55 21.55 -4.84
CA GLU A 321 7.93 22.03 -3.61
C GLU A 321 7.53 20.85 -2.70
N ASN A 322 7.72 21.00 -1.39
CA ASN A 322 7.40 19.98 -0.39
C ASN A 322 8.20 18.66 -0.49
N ALA A 323 9.36 18.64 -1.18
CA ALA A 323 10.22 17.45 -1.19
C ALA A 323 10.63 17.00 0.23
N ARG A 324 10.86 17.96 1.12
CA ARG A 324 11.08 17.73 2.56
C ARG A 324 9.91 17.01 3.24
N GLU A 325 8.67 17.27 2.84
CA GLU A 325 7.51 16.57 3.41
C GLU A 325 7.51 15.09 3.03
N TRP A 326 8.01 14.74 1.84
CA TRP A 326 8.21 13.35 1.45
C TRP A 326 9.22 12.67 2.38
N ILE A 327 10.35 13.32 2.65
CA ILE A 327 11.40 12.80 3.55
C ILE A 327 10.86 12.60 4.96
N ILE A 328 10.16 13.58 5.51
CA ILE A 328 9.54 13.50 6.84
C ILE A 328 8.51 12.36 6.87
N SER A 329 7.65 12.28 5.85
CA SER A 329 6.67 11.20 5.68
C SER A 329 7.33 9.82 5.57
N HIS A 330 8.46 9.74 4.86
CA HIS A 330 9.24 8.51 4.68
C HIS A 330 9.94 8.09 5.97
N VAL A 331 10.56 9.00 6.70
CA VAL A 331 11.32 8.65 7.91
C VAL A 331 10.38 8.39 9.08
N TYR A 332 9.52 9.36 9.40
CA TYR A 332 8.67 9.30 10.60
C TYR A 332 7.37 8.53 10.39
N GLY A 333 6.89 8.43 9.15
CA GLY A 333 5.70 7.63 8.80
C GLY A 333 5.97 6.13 8.61
N ARG A 334 7.16 5.65 8.99
CA ARG A 334 7.57 4.25 8.81
C ARG A 334 6.68 3.28 9.57
N THR A 335 6.32 3.62 10.80
CA THR A 335 5.49 2.75 11.65
C THR A 335 4.05 2.73 11.16
N GLU A 336 3.53 3.87 10.71
CA GLU A 336 2.22 3.98 10.08
C GLU A 336 2.14 3.11 8.83
N ARG A 337 3.16 3.11 7.96
CA ARG A 337 3.23 2.21 6.80
C ARG A 337 3.32 0.74 7.16
N TRP A 338 4.01 0.40 8.25
CA TRP A 338 4.09 -0.99 8.72
C TRP A 338 2.73 -1.45 9.25
N PHE A 339 2.06 -0.62 10.04
CA PHE A 339 0.72 -0.89 10.52
C PHE A 339 -0.31 -0.97 9.40
N GLU A 340 -0.25 -0.05 8.43
CA GLU A 340 -1.03 -0.11 7.19
C GLU A 340 -0.76 -1.45 6.48
N GLY A 341 0.49 -1.91 6.41
CA GLY A 341 0.84 -3.23 5.91
C GLY A 341 0.07 -4.36 6.61
N CYS A 342 0.03 -4.34 7.95
CA CYS A 342 -0.74 -5.31 8.75
C CYS A 342 -2.26 -5.20 8.51
N ALA A 343 -2.81 -3.98 8.51
CA ALA A 343 -4.23 -3.72 8.29
C ALA A 343 -4.67 -4.01 6.84
N SER A 344 -3.74 -3.94 5.88
CA SER A 344 -3.98 -4.19 4.46
C SER A 344 -3.80 -5.65 4.04
N ALA A 345 -3.11 -6.45 4.86
CA ALA A 345 -2.80 -7.84 4.54
C ALA A 345 -4.04 -8.72 4.38
N HIS A 346 -3.91 -9.78 3.58
CA HIS A 346 -4.93 -10.81 3.43
C HIS A 346 -5.21 -11.49 4.79
N TRP A 347 -6.48 -11.72 5.13
CA TRP A 347 -6.88 -12.17 6.47
C TRP A 347 -6.39 -13.58 6.81
N MET A 348 -6.09 -14.39 5.81
CA MET A 348 -5.45 -15.70 6.00
C MET A 348 -4.11 -15.59 6.75
N TYR A 349 -3.43 -14.45 6.63
CA TYR A 349 -2.16 -14.20 7.31
C TYR A 349 -2.35 -13.64 8.74
N SER A 350 -3.54 -13.78 9.34
CA SER A 350 -3.83 -13.32 10.70
C SER A 350 -2.80 -13.76 11.74
N ARG A 351 -2.32 -15.01 11.67
CA ARG A 351 -1.27 -15.51 12.57
C ARG A 351 0.07 -14.77 12.39
N ASN A 352 0.44 -14.47 11.14
CA ASN A 352 1.65 -13.70 10.85
C ASN A 352 1.50 -12.24 11.30
N ILE A 353 0.30 -11.67 11.17
CA ILE A 353 -0.03 -10.35 11.70
C ILE A 353 0.14 -10.33 13.23
N GLU A 354 -0.36 -11.34 13.95
CA GLU A 354 -0.16 -11.46 15.40
C GLU A 354 1.32 -11.55 15.80
N ALA A 355 2.13 -12.29 15.03
CA ALA A 355 3.58 -12.31 15.23
C ALA A 355 4.19 -10.92 15.03
N ASN A 356 3.78 -10.18 13.99
CA ASN A 356 4.22 -8.82 13.74
C ASN A 356 3.78 -7.83 14.84
N LEU A 357 2.64 -8.06 15.51
CA LEU A 357 2.19 -7.25 16.64
C LEU A 357 3.14 -7.35 17.85
N VAL A 358 3.86 -8.47 18.00
CA VAL A 358 4.91 -8.59 19.03
C VAL A 358 6.06 -7.64 18.74
N ASP A 359 6.52 -7.60 17.49
CA ASP A 359 7.58 -6.68 17.09
C ASP A 359 7.12 -5.22 17.16
N LEU A 360 5.86 -4.95 16.83
CA LEU A 360 5.24 -3.64 17.00
C LEU A 360 5.22 -3.22 18.48
N LYS A 361 4.89 -4.14 19.41
CA LYS A 361 4.98 -3.89 20.87
C LYS A 361 6.40 -3.53 21.31
N LYS A 362 7.42 -4.23 20.79
CA LYS A 362 8.82 -3.89 21.08
C LYS A 362 9.18 -2.48 20.58
N TYR A 363 8.79 -2.17 19.35
CA TYR A 363 9.03 -0.87 18.74
C TYR A 363 8.29 0.24 19.51
N TRP A 364 7.04 -0.01 19.89
CA TRP A 364 6.22 0.84 20.74
C TRP A 364 6.92 1.15 22.07
N GLY A 365 7.35 0.12 22.81
CA GLY A 365 8.03 0.30 24.09
C GLY A 365 9.37 1.03 23.98
N PHE A 366 10.08 0.88 22.85
CA PHE A 366 11.32 1.62 22.60
C PHE A 366 11.09 3.12 22.40
N TRP A 367 10.11 3.50 21.57
CA TRP A 367 9.87 4.91 21.26
C TRP A 367 8.97 5.64 22.25
N ARG A 368 8.06 4.90 22.91
CA ARG A 368 7.05 5.42 23.84
C ARG A 368 6.98 4.56 25.10
N PRO A 369 8.09 4.49 25.87
CA PRO A 369 8.10 3.75 27.13
C PRO A 369 7.13 4.33 28.19
N ASP A 370 6.67 5.56 27.97
CA ASP A 370 5.72 6.29 28.81
C ASP A 370 4.27 5.83 28.67
N ILE A 371 3.94 5.10 27.60
CA ILE A 371 2.57 4.64 27.34
C ILE A 371 2.58 3.13 27.16
N GLU A 372 1.78 2.42 27.97
CA GLU A 372 1.58 0.99 27.80
C GLU A 372 0.79 0.68 26.52
N LEU A 373 1.16 -0.40 25.82
CA LEU A 373 0.41 -0.86 24.66
C LEU A 373 -0.99 -1.32 25.13
N PRO A 374 -2.10 -0.87 24.51
CA PRO A 374 -3.44 -1.05 25.06
C PRO A 374 -3.99 -2.50 24.97
N PHE A 375 -3.19 -3.49 24.57
CA PHE A 375 -3.59 -4.90 24.57
C PHE A 375 -2.40 -5.85 24.60
N GLN A 376 -2.68 -7.09 24.99
CA GLN A 376 -1.74 -8.21 25.05
C GLN A 376 -1.41 -8.73 23.64
N VAL A 377 -0.17 -9.18 23.41
CA VAL A 377 0.30 -9.75 22.13
C VAL A 377 1.17 -10.98 22.42
N GLY A 378 1.38 -11.84 21.41
CA GLY A 378 2.24 -13.01 21.55
C GLY A 378 1.72 -14.00 22.60
N VAL A 379 2.62 -14.47 23.47
CA VAL A 379 2.33 -15.53 24.46
C VAL A 379 1.18 -15.15 25.40
N GLU A 380 1.14 -13.89 25.85
CA GLU A 380 0.09 -13.36 26.73
C GLU A 380 -1.29 -13.54 26.10
N TYR A 381 -1.42 -13.11 24.83
CA TYR A 381 -2.67 -13.23 24.06
C TYR A 381 -3.04 -14.69 23.80
N THR A 382 -2.08 -15.52 23.37
CA THR A 382 -2.35 -16.93 23.06
C THR A 382 -2.77 -17.73 24.30
N GLY A 383 -2.16 -17.45 25.45
CA GLY A 383 -2.48 -18.12 26.72
C GLY A 383 -3.89 -17.79 27.21
N GLN A 384 -4.30 -16.52 27.11
CA GLN A 384 -5.67 -16.12 27.46
C GLN A 384 -6.71 -16.79 26.55
N ARG A 385 -6.43 -16.92 25.25
CA ARG A 385 -7.32 -17.59 24.31
C ARG A 385 -7.49 -19.08 24.61
N GLN A 386 -6.39 -19.78 24.91
CA GLN A 386 -6.41 -21.18 25.31
C GLN A 386 -7.22 -21.40 26.60
N ALA A 387 -7.07 -20.50 27.58
CA ALA A 387 -7.86 -20.54 28.81
C ALA A 387 -9.37 -20.36 28.53
N LEU A 388 -9.74 -19.47 27.60
CA LEU A 388 -11.13 -19.25 27.19
C LEU A 388 -11.72 -20.44 26.43
N SER A 389 -10.96 -21.11 25.57
CA SER A 389 -11.43 -22.32 24.87
C SER A 389 -11.66 -23.50 25.82
N HIS A 390 -10.88 -23.61 26.91
CA HIS A 390 -11.08 -24.67 27.91
C HIS A 390 -12.22 -24.38 28.90
N GLY A 391 -12.73 -23.14 28.96
CA GLY A 391 -13.84 -22.75 29.82
C GLY A 391 -15.24 -23.08 29.28
N SER A 392 -15.36 -23.66 28.08
CA SER A 392 -16.64 -23.83 27.34
C SER A 392 -17.09 -25.30 27.15
N ALA A 393 -16.71 -26.19 28.07
CA ALA A 393 -17.19 -27.57 28.31
C ALA A 393 -16.36 -28.76 27.77
N ASP A 394 -16.21 -29.74 28.69
CA ASP A 394 -15.90 -31.17 28.62
C ASP A 394 -14.88 -31.76 27.61
N GLU A 395 -14.02 -32.60 28.21
CA GLU A 395 -13.04 -33.58 27.73
C GLU A 395 -11.83 -33.14 26.85
N PRO A 396 -10.63 -33.66 27.18
CA PRO A 396 -9.40 -33.28 26.49
C PRO A 396 -9.23 -34.06 25.17
N ILE A 397 -9.11 -33.31 24.07
CA ILE A 397 -8.60 -33.83 22.79
C ILE A 397 -7.07 -33.75 22.81
N ILE A 398 -6.42 -34.89 22.65
CA ILE A 398 -4.97 -35.03 22.57
C ILE A 398 -4.48 -34.40 21.25
N ALA A 399 -3.61 -33.39 21.36
CA ALA A 399 -2.99 -32.74 20.20
C ALA A 399 -1.91 -33.64 19.54
N PRO A 400 -1.80 -33.66 18.20
CA PRO A 400 -0.69 -34.34 17.53
C PRO A 400 0.60 -33.52 17.62
N VAL A 401 1.71 -34.25 17.75
CA VAL A 401 3.08 -33.73 17.74
C VAL A 401 3.42 -33.24 16.33
N THR A 402 3.73 -31.96 16.19
CA THR A 402 4.14 -31.34 14.92
C THR A 402 5.67 -31.37 14.79
N GLU A 403 6.16 -32.16 13.84
CA GLU A 403 7.51 -32.01 13.26
C GLU A 403 7.50 -30.95 12.14
N GLU A 404 8.68 -30.38 11.92
CA GLU A 404 8.97 -29.10 11.26
C GLU A 404 8.45 -28.94 9.82
N LEU A 405 7.83 -27.79 9.56
CA LEU A 405 7.72 -27.18 8.24
C LEU A 405 8.07 -25.70 8.37
N ALA A 406 9.38 -25.43 8.31
CA ALA A 406 9.92 -24.09 8.21
C ALA A 406 9.81 -23.60 6.76
N THR A 407 8.71 -22.93 6.42
CA THR A 407 8.60 -22.15 5.18
C THR A 407 9.27 -20.79 5.39
N PRO A 408 10.20 -20.34 4.53
CA PRO A 408 10.84 -19.04 4.70
C PRO A 408 9.95 -17.94 4.12
N LEU A 409 9.29 -17.13 4.95
CA LEU A 409 8.50 -15.97 4.48
C LEU A 409 8.64 -14.74 5.41
N LEU A 410 9.07 -13.64 4.78
CA LEU A 410 8.91 -12.22 5.13
C LEU A 410 9.28 -11.78 6.57
N SER A 411 10.45 -12.16 7.06
CA SER A 411 11.06 -11.49 8.22
C SER A 411 12.11 -10.45 7.78
N ALA A 412 11.68 -9.37 7.14
CA ALA A 412 12.46 -8.13 7.21
C ALA A 412 12.12 -7.46 8.55
N SER A 413 12.59 -8.05 9.66
CA SER A 413 12.41 -7.46 10.99
C SER A 413 12.97 -6.02 10.97
N PRO A 414 12.20 -5.00 11.41
CA PRO A 414 12.65 -3.61 11.45
C PRO A 414 13.94 -3.40 12.26
N LEU A 415 14.25 -4.32 13.19
CA LEU A 415 15.47 -4.33 14.00
C LEU A 415 16.74 -4.57 13.17
N GLY A 416 16.68 -5.35 12.08
CA GLY A 416 17.83 -5.60 11.20
C GLY A 416 18.31 -4.34 10.46
N ILE A 417 17.42 -3.36 10.26
CA ILE A 417 17.73 -2.09 9.61
C ILE A 417 18.24 -1.05 10.62
N LEU A 418 17.79 -1.11 11.88
CA LEU A 418 18.22 -0.19 12.95
C LEU A 418 19.70 -0.36 13.34
N LEU A 419 20.26 -1.57 13.23
CA LEU A 419 21.68 -1.82 13.51
C LEU A 419 22.63 -1.34 12.39
N GLY A 420 22.11 -0.92 11.23
CA GLY A 420 22.91 -0.49 10.07
C GLY A 420 23.06 1.02 9.88
N MET A 421 22.39 1.85 10.70
CA MET A 421 22.39 3.33 10.58
C MET A 421 22.98 4.06 11.79
N GLY A 422 23.59 3.34 12.73
CA GLY A 422 24.22 3.92 13.91
C GLY A 422 25.70 3.58 14.02
N ARG A 423 26.54 4.22 13.19
CA ARG A 423 27.97 4.52 13.42
C ARG A 423 28.55 5.22 12.18
N SER A 424 28.47 6.54 12.20
CA SER A 424 29.40 7.46 11.52
C SER A 424 29.63 8.63 12.47
#